data_AF-A0A932EIM1-F1
#
_entry.id   AF-A0A932EIM1-F1
#
_cell.length_a   1.000
_cell.length_b   1.000
_cell.length_c   1.000
_cell.angle_alpha   90.00
_cell.angle_beta   90.00
_cell.angle_gamma   90.00
#
_symmetry.space_group_name_H-M   'P 1'
#
loop_
_entity.id
_entity.type
_entity.pdbx_description
1 polymer ?
#
loop_
_entity_poly.entity_id
_entity_poly.type
_entity_poly.pdbx_seq_one_letter_code
_entity_poly.pdbx_strand_id
1 'polypeptide(L)'
;MAATLSAQSPRFVPGEVIAKFVPGSEASAAVARAAEREPLDLTGLEPIAHRLGEAVGVPLRPVRLNSGYFCVLSVDARQLGERLLRRLESRQRVERVELVPDTAAITLSVAFSAGGEESRMGPARLVASLERELGLPLKGEVLRNGRLALQVNLEALTLSLVERLKALPDVESVQPNFLLKRFMR
;
A
#
# COMPACT_ATOMS: atom_id res chain seq x y z
N MET A 1 -2.16 26.46 -34.94
CA MET A 1 -2.63 25.16 -34.41
C MET A 1 -1.66 24.72 -33.33
N ALA A 2 -1.99 24.93 -32.06
CA ALA A 2 -1.15 24.51 -30.93
C ALA A 2 -1.49 23.06 -30.59
N ALA A 3 -0.50 22.17 -30.69
CA ALA A 3 -0.62 20.81 -30.20
C ALA A 3 -0.59 20.85 -28.66
N THR A 4 -1.73 20.65 -28.03
CA THR A 4 -1.83 20.33 -26.61
C THR A 4 -1.20 18.95 -26.41
N LEU A 5 0.08 18.93 -26.06
CA LEU A 5 0.72 17.76 -25.47
C LEU A 5 -0.01 17.47 -24.16
N SER A 6 -0.96 16.55 -24.18
CA SER A 6 -1.56 15.99 -22.98
C SER A 6 -0.43 15.43 -22.12
N ALA A 7 -0.08 16.16 -21.07
CA ALA A 7 0.80 15.71 -20.01
C ALA A 7 0.11 14.53 -19.32
N GLN A 8 0.30 13.32 -19.87
CA GLN A 8 -0.09 12.10 -19.20
C GLN A 8 0.80 11.99 -17.97
N SER A 9 0.21 12.17 -16.79
CA SER A 9 0.89 12.00 -15.51
C SER A 9 1.68 10.69 -15.51
N PRO A 10 2.94 10.69 -15.04
CA PRO A 10 3.74 9.48 -15.03
C PRO A 10 2.99 8.39 -14.23
N ARG A 11 2.72 7.27 -14.89
CA ARG A 11 2.07 6.11 -14.27
C ARG A 11 3.12 5.34 -13.48
N PHE A 12 2.84 5.02 -12.23
CA PHE A 12 3.64 4.13 -11.40
C PHE A 12 2.86 2.86 -11.09
N VAL A 13 3.55 1.82 -10.64
CA VAL A 13 2.92 0.56 -10.21
C VAL A 13 2.27 0.79 -8.83
N PRO A 14 0.94 0.68 -8.70
CA PRO A 14 0.27 0.90 -7.42
C PRO A 14 0.71 -0.14 -6.38
N GLY A 15 1.03 0.36 -5.18
CA GLY A 15 1.53 -0.44 -4.07
C GLY A 15 3.03 -0.71 -4.13
N GLU A 16 3.78 -0.17 -5.10
CA GLU A 16 5.23 -0.38 -5.19
C GLU A 16 6.04 0.91 -5.06
N VAL A 17 7.09 0.84 -4.26
CA VAL A 17 8.06 1.92 -4.05
C VAL A 17 9.48 1.38 -4.23
N ILE A 18 10.38 2.25 -4.68
CA ILE A 18 11.81 1.98 -4.79
C ILE A 18 12.50 2.75 -3.67
N ALA A 19 13.19 2.05 -2.79
CA ALA A 19 13.91 2.62 -1.65
C ALA A 19 15.42 2.41 -1.79
N LYS A 20 16.18 3.43 -1.42
CA LYS A 20 17.62 3.37 -1.18
C LYS A 20 17.86 3.63 0.30
N PHE A 21 18.75 2.84 0.89
CA PHE A 21 19.06 2.94 2.32
C PHE A 21 20.35 3.72 2.56
N VAL A 22 20.41 4.39 3.72
CA VAL A 22 21.57 5.19 4.13
C VAL A 22 22.83 4.31 4.14
N PRO A 23 23.95 4.74 3.53
CA PRO A 23 25.19 3.98 3.55
C PRO A 23 25.65 3.66 4.98
N GLY A 24 26.07 2.41 5.21
CA GLY A 24 26.48 1.93 6.53
C GLY A 24 25.33 1.51 7.45
N SER A 25 24.06 1.75 7.07
CA SER A 25 22.92 1.19 7.80
C SER A 25 22.84 -0.33 7.67
N GLU A 26 22.14 -0.96 8.61
CA GLU A 26 21.84 -2.40 8.55
C GLU A 26 21.11 -2.77 7.25
N ALA A 27 20.18 -1.91 6.82
CA ALA A 27 19.40 -2.10 5.61
C ALA A 27 20.27 -2.03 4.34
N SER A 28 21.19 -1.07 4.27
CA SER A 28 22.15 -0.96 3.16
C SER A 28 23.06 -2.20 3.09
N ALA A 29 23.56 -2.67 4.24
CA ALA A 29 24.39 -3.87 4.30
C ALA A 29 23.63 -5.14 3.88
N ALA A 30 22.35 -5.26 4.24
CA ALA A 30 21.54 -6.39 3.80
C ALA A 30 21.26 -6.37 2.29
N VAL A 31 21.01 -5.19 1.71
CA VAL A 31 20.85 -5.07 0.25
C VAL A 31 22.14 -5.42 -0.48
N ALA A 32 23.30 -5.00 0.03
CA ALA A 32 24.59 -5.40 -0.53
C ALA A 32 24.78 -6.93 -0.51
N ARG A 33 24.56 -7.56 0.65
CA ARG A 33 24.65 -9.02 0.80
C ARG A 33 23.68 -9.78 -0.12
N ALA A 34 22.46 -9.28 -0.29
CA ALA A 34 21.47 -9.88 -1.17
C ALA A 34 21.91 -9.78 -2.65
N ALA A 35 22.49 -8.66 -3.05
CA ALA A 35 22.97 -8.43 -4.42
C ALA A 35 24.21 -9.26 -4.80
N GLU A 36 25.00 -9.71 -3.82
CA GLU A 36 26.19 -10.55 -4.02
C GLU A 36 25.86 -12.04 -4.23
N ARG A 37 24.60 -12.46 -4.02
CA ARG A 37 24.19 -13.88 -4.16
C ARG A 37 23.75 -14.21 -5.58
N GLU A 38 24.17 -15.38 -6.05
CA GLU A 38 23.70 -15.99 -7.28
C GLU A 38 23.16 -17.41 -6.98
N PRO A 39 21.85 -17.68 -7.16
CA PRO A 39 20.80 -16.75 -7.62
C PRO A 39 20.48 -15.66 -6.58
N LEU A 40 19.87 -14.56 -7.06
CA LEU A 40 19.43 -13.47 -6.20
C LEU A 40 18.48 -13.97 -5.11
N ASP A 41 18.81 -13.68 -3.85
CA ASP A 41 18.04 -14.10 -2.68
C ASP A 41 17.59 -12.86 -1.88
N LEU A 42 16.27 -12.69 -1.79
CA LEU A 42 15.63 -11.57 -1.12
C LEU A 42 15.20 -11.89 0.31
N THR A 43 15.33 -13.13 0.79
CA THR A 43 14.88 -13.53 2.13
C THR A 43 15.57 -12.73 3.22
N GLY A 44 16.85 -12.36 3.01
CA GLY A 44 17.58 -11.47 3.91
C GLY A 44 17.01 -10.05 4.04
N LEU A 45 16.11 -9.64 3.16
CA LEU A 45 15.45 -8.32 3.16
C LEU A 45 14.07 -8.34 3.82
N GLU A 46 13.48 -9.52 4.06
CA GLU A 46 12.17 -9.64 4.71
C GLU A 46 12.12 -8.97 6.10
N PRO A 47 13.13 -9.12 6.99
CA PRO A 47 13.11 -8.44 8.28
C PRO A 47 13.14 -6.91 8.16
N ILE A 48 13.82 -6.39 7.13
CA ILE A 48 13.88 -4.94 6.86
C ILE A 48 12.52 -4.46 6.35
N ALA A 49 11.94 -5.14 5.36
CA ALA A 49 10.61 -4.81 4.85
C ALA A 49 9.55 -4.89 5.96
N HIS A 50 9.64 -5.87 6.84
CA HIS A 50 8.76 -6.00 8.01
C HIS A 50 8.90 -4.80 8.96
N ARG A 51 10.13 -4.44 9.38
CA ARG A 51 10.37 -3.28 10.26
C ARG A 51 9.90 -1.96 9.65
N LEU A 52 10.23 -1.72 8.39
CA LEU A 52 9.77 -0.54 7.66
C LEU A 52 8.24 -0.52 7.59
N GLY A 53 7.63 -1.67 7.31
CA GLY A 53 6.18 -1.80 7.22
C GLY A 53 5.46 -1.53 8.55
N GLU A 54 6.01 -2.01 9.67
CA GLU A 54 5.51 -1.67 11.00
C GLU A 54 5.65 -0.16 11.28
N ALA A 55 6.80 0.43 10.95
CA ALA A 55 7.05 1.85 11.17
C ALA A 55 6.08 2.78 10.41
N VAL A 56 5.66 2.39 9.20
CA VAL A 56 4.73 3.18 8.37
C VAL A 56 3.27 2.72 8.46
N GLY A 57 3.00 1.68 9.25
CA GLY A 57 1.66 1.10 9.45
C GLY A 57 1.09 0.35 8.24
N VAL A 58 1.93 -0.11 7.32
CA VAL A 58 1.54 -0.80 6.09
C VAL A 58 2.48 -1.98 5.87
N PRO A 59 1.99 -3.23 5.78
CA PRO A 59 2.88 -4.37 5.58
C PRO A 59 3.54 -4.30 4.20
N LEU A 60 4.86 -4.49 4.17
CA LEU A 60 5.69 -4.43 2.97
C LEU A 60 6.45 -5.75 2.80
N ARG A 61 6.76 -6.08 1.55
CA ARG A 61 7.61 -7.21 1.16
C ARG A 61 8.63 -6.79 0.10
N PRO A 62 9.85 -7.36 0.11
CA PRO A 62 10.80 -7.16 -0.99
C PRO A 62 10.32 -7.89 -2.24
N VAL A 63 10.44 -7.25 -3.40
CA VAL A 63 10.06 -7.86 -4.70
C VAL A 63 11.26 -8.07 -5.60
N ARG A 64 12.19 -7.12 -5.63
CA ARG A 64 13.41 -7.20 -6.43
C ARG A 64 14.45 -6.20 -5.97
N LEU A 65 15.69 -6.40 -6.42
CA LEU A 65 16.74 -5.39 -6.40
C LEU A 65 16.94 -4.82 -7.80
N ASN A 66 17.13 -3.50 -7.88
CA ASN A 66 17.56 -2.83 -9.10
C ASN A 66 19.06 -2.52 -9.03
N SER A 67 19.64 -2.15 -10.17
CA SER A 67 21.02 -1.67 -10.24
C SER A 67 21.24 -0.50 -9.27
N GLY A 68 22.41 -0.46 -8.62
CA GLY A 68 22.75 0.56 -7.64
C GLY A 68 22.20 0.31 -6.23
N TYR A 69 21.91 -0.95 -5.86
CA TYR A 69 21.47 -1.34 -4.52
C TYR A 69 20.14 -0.69 -4.08
N PHE A 70 19.25 -0.45 -5.04
CA PHE A 70 17.88 -0.03 -4.74
C PHE A 70 17.00 -1.25 -4.51
N CYS A 71 16.20 -1.22 -3.45
CA CYS A 71 15.22 -2.26 -3.14
C CYS A 71 13.84 -1.82 -3.60
N VAL A 72 13.16 -2.69 -4.36
CA VAL A 72 11.74 -2.50 -4.67
C VAL A 72 10.93 -3.20 -3.60
N LEU A 73 10.11 -2.42 -2.91
CA LEU A 73 9.18 -2.87 -1.88
C LEU A 73 7.75 -2.79 -2.44
N SER A 74 6.95 -3.81 -2.16
CA SER A 74 5.54 -3.86 -2.50
C SER A 74 4.70 -3.99 -1.25
N VAL A 75 3.50 -3.39 -1.25
CA VAL A 75 2.48 -3.66 -0.24
C VAL A 75 2.13 -5.13 -0.26
N ASP A 76 2.22 -5.77 0.90
CA ASP A 76 1.68 -7.12 1.08
C ASP A 76 0.16 -7.02 1.18
N ALA A 77 -0.50 -7.12 0.02
CA ALA A 77 -1.94 -6.97 -0.11
C ALA A 77 -2.72 -8.00 0.73
N ARG A 78 -2.17 -9.22 0.86
CA ARG A 78 -2.78 -10.27 1.67
C ARG A 78 -2.71 -9.89 3.14
N GLN A 79 -1.51 -9.58 3.65
CA GLN A 79 -1.35 -9.23 5.05
C GLN A 79 -2.11 -7.93 5.40
N LEU A 80 -2.16 -6.95 4.49
CA LEU A 80 -2.93 -5.72 4.68
C LEU A 80 -4.44 -6.00 4.74
N GLY A 81 -4.96 -6.81 3.81
CA GLY A 81 -6.37 -7.21 3.79
C GLY A 81 -6.77 -7.95 5.08
N GLU A 82 -5.94 -8.90 5.53
CA GLU A 82 -6.16 -9.63 6.78
C GLU A 82 -6.09 -8.72 8.02
N ARG A 83 -5.17 -7.74 8.06
CA ARG A 83 -5.10 -6.73 9.14
C ARG A 83 -6.35 -5.87 9.18
N LEU A 84 -6.82 -5.40 8.02
CA LEU A 84 -8.03 -4.59 7.89
C LEU A 84 -9.28 -5.36 8.31
N LEU A 85 -9.39 -6.62 7.88
CA LEU A 85 -10.48 -7.52 8.25
C LEU A 85 -10.58 -7.62 9.77
N ARG A 86 -9.51 -8.06 10.44
CA ARG A 86 -9.49 -8.23 11.91
C ARG A 86 -9.80 -6.93 12.64
N ARG A 87 -9.28 -5.80 12.15
CA ARG A 87 -9.51 -4.49 12.77
C ARG A 87 -10.97 -4.06 12.66
N LEU A 88 -11.60 -4.27 11.50
CA LEU A 88 -13.01 -3.96 11.31
C LEU A 88 -13.93 -4.93 12.08
N GLU A 89 -13.61 -6.23 12.13
CA GLU A 89 -14.35 -7.23 12.90
C GLU A 89 -14.33 -6.94 14.41
N SER A 90 -13.25 -6.33 14.92
CA SER A 90 -13.15 -5.96 16.34
C SER A 90 -14.07 -4.78 16.74
N ARG A 91 -14.76 -4.15 15.78
CA ARG A 91 -15.64 -3.02 16.05
C ARG A 91 -17.01 -3.50 16.52
N GLN A 92 -17.50 -2.94 17.61
CA GLN A 92 -18.78 -3.29 18.22
C GLN A 92 -20.01 -3.15 17.29
N ARG A 93 -19.92 -2.38 16.22
CA ARG A 93 -21.04 -2.04 15.32
C ARG A 93 -20.91 -2.63 13.92
N VAL A 94 -19.94 -3.52 13.74
CA VAL A 94 -19.75 -4.28 12.51
C VAL A 94 -20.31 -5.67 12.73
N GLU A 95 -21.32 -6.03 11.94
CA GLU A 95 -21.94 -7.37 12.01
C GLU A 95 -21.13 -8.40 11.23
N ARG A 96 -20.58 -7.99 10.09
CA ARG A 96 -19.85 -8.89 9.19
C ARG A 96 -18.86 -8.11 8.35
N VAL A 97 -17.67 -8.68 8.18
CA VAL A 97 -16.66 -8.21 7.22
C VAL A 97 -16.20 -9.39 6.39
N GLU A 98 -16.03 -9.19 5.10
CA GLU A 98 -15.51 -10.21 4.21
C GLU A 98 -14.48 -9.59 3.29
N LEU A 99 -13.33 -10.25 3.14
CA LEU A 99 -12.41 -9.91 2.07
C LEU A 99 -13.01 -10.41 0.75
N VAL A 100 -13.24 -9.49 -0.18
CA VAL A 100 -13.71 -9.85 -1.52
C VAL A 100 -12.50 -10.39 -2.29
N PRO A 101 -12.58 -11.61 -2.86
CA PRO A 101 -11.48 -12.16 -3.65
C PRO A 101 -11.30 -11.33 -4.92
N ASP A 102 -10.29 -10.47 -4.92
CA ASP A 102 -9.83 -9.73 -6.09
C ASP A 102 -8.31 -9.70 -6.06
N THR A 103 -7.69 -10.12 -7.16
CA THR A 103 -6.23 -10.13 -7.30
C THR A 103 -5.65 -8.75 -7.57
N ALA A 104 -6.47 -7.79 -8.00
CA ALA A 104 -6.04 -6.44 -8.37
C ALA A 104 -6.29 -5.39 -7.28
N ALA A 105 -7.12 -5.69 -6.29
CA ALA A 105 -7.54 -4.74 -5.27
C ALA A 105 -7.72 -5.38 -3.89
N ILE A 106 -7.48 -4.59 -2.84
CA ILE A 106 -7.83 -4.97 -1.47
C ILE A 106 -9.21 -4.39 -1.19
N THR A 107 -10.22 -5.24 -1.30
CA THR A 107 -11.62 -4.85 -1.15
C THR A 107 -12.27 -5.63 0.00
N LEU A 108 -12.92 -4.92 0.92
CA LEU A 108 -13.67 -5.50 2.02
C LEU A 108 -15.16 -5.16 1.87
N SER A 109 -16.02 -6.14 2.08
CA SER A 109 -17.47 -5.95 2.14
C SER A 109 -17.91 -5.92 3.60
N VAL A 110 -18.37 -4.75 4.06
CA VAL A 110 -18.70 -4.47 5.46
C VAL A 110 -20.21 -4.35 5.64
N ALA A 111 -20.77 -5.15 6.55
CA ALA A 111 -22.14 -4.99 7.05
C ALA A 111 -22.09 -4.36 8.44
N PHE A 112 -22.84 -3.28 8.63
CA PHE A 112 -22.96 -2.58 9.90
C PHE A 112 -24.26 -2.92 10.61
N SER A 113 -24.26 -2.79 11.93
CA SER A 113 -25.45 -3.08 12.74
C SER A 113 -26.63 -2.18 12.40
N ALA A 114 -27.80 -2.78 12.27
CA ALA A 114 -29.04 -2.04 12.05
C ALA A 114 -29.26 -1.00 13.17
N GLY A 115 -29.52 0.25 12.80
CA GLY A 115 -29.76 1.35 13.75
C GLY A 115 -28.51 1.99 14.36
N GLY A 116 -27.30 1.50 14.05
CA GLY A 116 -26.03 2.11 14.44
C GLY A 116 -25.80 3.48 13.77
N GLU A 117 -24.89 4.30 14.30
CA GLU A 117 -24.61 5.61 13.70
C GLU A 117 -24.13 5.50 12.26
N GLU A 118 -23.38 4.45 11.92
CA GLU A 118 -22.91 4.14 10.58
C GLU A 118 -24.05 3.99 9.57
N SER A 119 -25.20 3.46 10.00
CA SER A 119 -26.42 3.35 9.17
C SER A 119 -27.11 4.70 8.93
N ARG A 120 -26.79 5.73 9.74
CA ARG A 120 -27.31 7.10 9.63
C ARG A 120 -26.32 8.04 8.93
N MET A 121 -25.05 7.63 8.82
CA MET A 121 -24.03 8.40 8.11
C MET A 121 -24.20 8.25 6.60
N GLY A 122 -24.06 9.35 5.87
CA GLY A 122 -23.91 9.28 4.42
C GLY A 122 -22.61 8.54 4.05
N PRO A 123 -22.57 7.84 2.90
CA PRO A 123 -21.44 6.99 2.51
C PRO A 123 -20.08 7.69 2.55
N ALA A 124 -20.01 8.92 2.05
CA ALA A 124 -18.77 9.72 2.05
C ALA A 124 -18.26 10.02 3.47
N ARG A 125 -19.15 10.33 4.41
CA ARG A 125 -18.76 10.59 5.81
C ARG A 125 -18.29 9.32 6.51
N LEU A 126 -18.96 8.21 6.26
CA LEU A 126 -18.58 6.90 6.80
C LEU A 126 -17.18 6.50 6.30
N VAL A 127 -16.93 6.57 4.99
CA VAL A 127 -15.61 6.27 4.40
C VAL A 127 -14.54 7.21 4.96
N ALA A 128 -14.80 8.51 5.07
CA ALA A 128 -13.85 9.45 5.66
C ALA A 128 -13.59 9.22 7.16
N SER A 129 -14.55 8.67 7.89
CA SER A 129 -14.36 8.24 9.28
C SER A 129 -13.48 7.00 9.35
N LEU A 130 -13.77 6.00 8.51
CA LEU A 130 -12.99 4.76 8.42
C LEU A 130 -11.55 5.03 7.97
N GLU A 131 -11.33 5.93 7.02
CA GLU A 131 -10.00 6.32 6.55
C GLU A 131 -9.16 6.94 7.66
N ARG A 132 -9.73 7.88 8.44
CA ARG A 132 -9.04 8.50 9.59
C ARG A 132 -8.71 7.48 10.67
N GLU A 133 -9.63 6.58 10.97
CA GLU A 133 -9.43 5.55 11.97
C GLU A 133 -8.38 4.53 11.52
N LEU A 134 -8.51 4.01 10.30
CA LEU A 134 -7.64 2.96 9.77
C LEU A 134 -6.26 3.50 9.38
N GLY A 135 -6.11 4.81 9.14
CA GLY A 135 -4.85 5.46 8.78
C GLY A 135 -4.41 5.15 7.35
N LEU A 136 -5.35 4.78 6.49
CA LEU A 136 -5.12 4.32 5.12
C LEU A 136 -6.08 5.04 4.18
N PRO A 137 -5.66 5.40 2.95
CA PRO A 137 -6.54 6.03 1.99
C PRO A 137 -7.54 4.99 1.45
N LEU A 138 -8.83 5.29 1.58
CA LEU A 138 -9.91 4.38 1.25
C LEU A 138 -10.85 5.00 0.21
N LYS A 139 -11.44 4.14 -0.61
CA LYS A 139 -12.61 4.43 -1.41
C LYS A 139 -13.74 3.55 -0.89
N GLY A 140 -14.96 4.01 -0.97
CA GLY A 140 -16.08 3.15 -0.65
C GLY A 140 -17.35 3.52 -1.36
N GLU A 141 -18.16 2.51 -1.60
CA GLU A 141 -19.48 2.62 -2.21
C GLU A 141 -20.46 1.72 -1.47
N VAL A 142 -21.72 2.14 -1.42
CA VAL A 142 -22.79 1.30 -0.86
C VAL A 142 -23.30 0.38 -1.95
N LEU A 143 -23.22 -0.91 -1.69
CA LEU A 143 -23.73 -1.96 -2.55
C LEU A 143 -25.27 -2.01 -2.47
N ARG A 144 -25.89 -2.60 -3.50
CA ARG A 144 -27.36 -2.74 -3.58
C ARG A 144 -27.98 -3.51 -2.42
N ASN A 145 -27.20 -4.34 -1.73
CA ASN A 145 -27.62 -5.10 -0.55
C ASN A 145 -27.42 -4.33 0.77
N GLY A 146 -27.11 -3.03 0.72
CA GLY A 146 -26.92 -2.19 1.90
C GLY A 146 -25.56 -2.35 2.59
N ARG A 147 -24.65 -3.18 2.06
CA ARG A 147 -23.28 -3.31 2.57
C ARG A 147 -22.39 -2.21 2.01
N LEU A 148 -21.33 -1.85 2.72
CA LEU A 148 -20.29 -0.97 2.23
C LEU A 148 -19.19 -1.80 1.58
N ALA A 149 -18.95 -1.60 0.28
CA ALA A 149 -17.69 -2.03 -0.34
C ALA A 149 -16.63 -0.99 -0.02
N LEU A 150 -15.58 -1.40 0.68
CA LEU A 150 -14.46 -0.57 1.11
C LEU A 150 -13.19 -1.04 0.42
N GLN A 151 -12.59 -0.19 -0.40
CA GLN A 151 -11.42 -0.51 -1.20
C GLN A 151 -10.23 0.34 -0.76
N VAL A 152 -9.06 -0.28 -0.60
CA VAL A 152 -7.81 0.47 -0.40
C VAL A 152 -7.42 1.18 -1.69
N ASN A 153 -7.23 2.50 -1.63
CA ASN A 153 -6.73 3.26 -2.76
C ASN A 153 -5.20 3.11 -2.86
N LEU A 154 -4.75 2.06 -3.57
CA LEU A 154 -3.32 1.74 -3.69
C LEU A 154 -2.49 2.87 -4.30
N GLU A 155 -3.05 3.68 -5.20
CA GLU A 155 -2.33 4.83 -5.76
C GLU A 155 -2.03 5.88 -4.70
N ALA A 156 -3.07 6.31 -3.96
CA ALA A 156 -2.90 7.26 -2.86
C ALA A 156 -2.05 6.67 -1.73
N LEU A 157 -2.16 5.36 -1.48
CA LEU A 157 -1.33 4.66 -0.51
C LEU A 157 0.15 4.70 -0.92
N THR A 158 0.45 4.50 -2.21
CA THR A 158 1.84 4.56 -2.71
C THR A 158 2.45 5.93 -2.48
N LEU A 159 1.71 7.01 -2.75
CA LEU A 159 2.18 8.38 -2.52
C LEU A 159 2.38 8.65 -1.01
N SER A 160 1.44 8.20 -0.18
CA SER A 160 1.56 8.29 1.27
C SER A 160 2.75 7.49 1.81
N LEU A 161 3.00 6.30 1.26
CA LEU A 161 4.14 5.44 1.61
C LEU A 161 5.48 6.11 1.30
N VAL A 162 5.61 6.79 0.17
CA VAL A 162 6.82 7.56 -0.16
C VAL A 162 7.11 8.59 0.92
N GLU A 163 6.12 9.39 1.32
CA GLU A 163 6.31 10.40 2.37
C GLU A 163 6.65 9.77 3.72
N ARG A 164 5.94 8.70 4.11
CA ARG A 164 6.18 8.00 5.40
C ARG A 164 7.56 7.34 5.45
N LEU A 165 7.96 6.66 4.38
CA LEU A 165 9.27 5.97 4.31
C LEU A 165 10.42 6.97 4.25
N LYS A 166 10.24 8.09 3.53
CA LYS A 166 11.25 9.16 3.44
C LYS A 166 11.55 9.80 4.80
N ALA A 167 10.58 9.80 5.71
CA ALA A 167 10.75 10.31 7.06
C ALA A 167 11.54 9.36 7.99
N LEU A 168 11.82 8.12 7.56
CA LEU A 168 12.57 7.16 8.38
C LEU A 168 14.09 7.40 8.28
N PRO A 169 14.83 7.27 9.38
CA PRO A 169 16.25 7.61 9.43
C PRO A 169 17.15 6.70 8.57
N ASP A 170 16.72 5.46 8.31
CA ASP A 170 17.50 4.48 7.55
C ASP A 170 17.28 4.58 6.02
N VAL A 171 16.36 5.44 5.57
CA VAL A 171 16.01 5.61 4.16
C VAL A 171 16.70 6.86 3.61
N GLU A 172 17.63 6.68 2.66
CA GLU A 172 18.32 7.78 1.98
C GLU A 172 17.40 8.46 0.97
N SER A 173 16.69 7.67 0.18
CA SER A 173 15.70 8.17 -0.77
C SER A 173 14.65 7.11 -1.08
N VAL A 174 13.46 7.56 -1.45
CA VAL A 174 12.35 6.70 -1.85
C VAL A 174 11.53 7.39 -2.93
N GLN A 175 11.04 6.60 -3.90
CA GLN A 175 10.20 7.09 -4.98
C GLN A 175 9.18 6.02 -5.41
N PRO A 176 8.07 6.41 -6.08
CA PRO A 176 7.19 5.44 -6.72
C PRO A 176 7.92 4.61 -7.78
N ASN A 177 7.51 3.36 -7.98
CA ASN A 177 8.02 2.54 -9.08
C ASN A 177 7.38 2.95 -10.42
N PHE A 178 7.97 3.95 -11.09
CA PHE A 178 7.44 4.47 -12.35
C PHE A 178 7.53 3.46 -13.50
N LEU A 179 6.45 3.36 -14.26
CA LEU A 179 6.41 2.61 -15.51
C LEU A 179 7.08 3.46 -16.60
N LEU A 180 8.26 3.04 -17.04
CA LEU A 180 8.89 3.63 -18.21
C LEU A 180 8.01 3.33 -19.43
N LYS A 181 7.54 4.39 -20.12
CA LYS A 181 6.93 4.23 -21.43
C LYS A 181 7.95 3.54 -22.33
N ARG A 182 7.65 2.32 -22.76
CA ARG A 182 8.37 1.67 -23.86
C ARG A 182 8.16 2.57 -25.07
N PHE A 183 9.19 3.32 -25.46
CA PHE A 183 9.24 3.88 -26.80
C PHE A 183 9.34 2.67 -27.74
N MET A 184 8.19 2.24 -28.29
CA MET A 184 8.21 1.36 -29.45
C MET A 184 8.92 2.15 -30.56
N ARG A 185 10.09 1.65 -30.97
CA ARG A 185 10.72 2.02 -32.24
C ARG A 185 10.07 1.22 -33.35
#